data_AF-A0A956V146-F1
#
_entry.id   AF-A0A956V146-F1
#
_cell.length_a   1.000
_cell.length_b   1.000
_cell.length_c   1.000
_cell.angle_alpha   90.00
_cell.angle_beta   90.00
_cell.angle_gamma   90.00
#
_symmetry.space_group_name_H-M   'P 1'
#
loop_
_entity.id
_entity.type
_entity.pdbx_description
1 polymer ?
#
loop_
_entity_poly.entity_id
_entity_poly.type
_entity_poly.pdbx_seq_one_letter_code
_entity_poly.pdbx_strand_id
1 'polypeptide(L)'
;MQPYKRKRRTRRDMITLGGWLFADLLLGLSLLFLVANTVSNDPPAPTPTPMPDYFATAESEIASNQLENQQTVVALESDLADKENQLDNAQATTDAEATRQARDADESVAAQATIAALSTEQAANAASQDELNSAYATTVAEATNVASQLQASGTEQAELRAAATENAAHGNDAEGTIAVLNTTAANAQATTDAAVATSDAANNEILAAQQQAQLNTLDPNAIPETLQVDLNGVIAGDEDALADARDELHRVLDPYADSETCRIGFVLISSRAPELGQGIQLSDAIAAMIPDEFPDLLPTSSDGGSPTLASESIALPGTTPTGEVQLLLFMSAGCEPTGQTNDLAPIAIYIREAR
;
A
#
# COMPACT_ATOMS: atom_id res chain seq x y z
N MET A 1 24.99 26.19 -33.60
CA MET A 1 23.81 25.91 -34.45
C MET A 1 22.59 26.51 -33.77
N GLN A 2 21.76 27.22 -34.52
CA GLN A 2 20.70 28.11 -34.04
C GLN A 2 19.45 27.35 -33.53
N PRO A 3 18.73 27.89 -32.53
CA PRO A 3 17.48 27.31 -32.03
C PRO A 3 16.27 27.69 -32.92
N TYR A 4 15.43 26.71 -33.26
CA TYR A 4 14.21 26.92 -34.04
C TYR A 4 13.01 27.12 -33.09
N LYS A 5 12.60 28.37 -32.86
CA LYS A 5 11.33 28.73 -32.20
C LYS A 5 10.18 28.64 -33.20
N ARG A 6 9.22 27.73 -33.02
CA ARG A 6 7.94 27.73 -33.75
C ARG A 6 6.87 28.49 -32.95
N LYS A 7 6.51 29.68 -33.45
CA LYS A 7 5.28 30.41 -33.07
C LYS A 7 4.06 29.72 -33.71
N ARG A 8 3.10 29.22 -32.91
CA ARG A 8 1.75 28.91 -33.40
C ARG A 8 0.90 30.18 -33.38
N ARG A 9 0.40 30.56 -34.56
CA ARG A 9 -0.49 31.70 -34.79
C ARG A 9 -1.94 31.27 -34.56
N THR A 10 -2.63 32.03 -33.73
CA THR A 10 -4.09 32.15 -33.63
C THR A 10 -4.68 32.53 -34.99
N ARG A 11 -5.55 31.67 -35.54
CA ARG A 11 -6.42 31.99 -36.68
C ARG A 11 -7.75 31.28 -36.48
N ARG A 12 -8.73 32.01 -35.94
CA ARG A 12 -10.17 31.79 -36.13
C ARG A 12 -10.89 32.99 -35.51
N ASP A 13 -10.94 34.07 -36.27
CA ASP A 13 -11.92 35.13 -36.11
C ASP A 13 -11.94 35.95 -37.40
N MET A 14 -12.74 35.48 -38.36
CA MET A 14 -13.07 36.26 -39.56
C MET A 14 -14.45 35.92 -40.14
N ILE A 15 -15.25 35.08 -39.47
CA ILE A 15 -16.61 34.70 -39.95
C ILE A 15 -17.70 35.48 -39.19
N THR A 16 -17.40 36.11 -38.06
CA THR A 16 -18.39 36.81 -37.21
C THR A 16 -18.67 38.27 -37.64
N LEU A 17 -17.85 38.88 -38.49
CA LEU A 17 -18.06 40.28 -38.92
C LEU A 17 -19.07 40.45 -40.07
N GLY A 18 -19.32 39.39 -40.86
CA GLY A 18 -20.25 39.44 -42.01
C GLY A 18 -21.73 39.34 -41.62
N GLY A 19 -22.05 38.73 -40.47
CA GLY A 19 -23.43 38.53 -40.02
C GLY A 19 -24.10 39.80 -39.49
N TRP A 20 -23.32 40.73 -38.92
CA TRP A 20 -23.86 41.96 -38.31
C TRP A 20 -24.35 42.96 -39.37
N LEU A 21 -23.64 43.07 -40.50
CA LEU A 21 -24.03 43.95 -41.62
C LEU A 21 -25.30 43.48 -42.35
N PHE A 22 -25.58 42.18 -42.35
CA PHE A 22 -26.78 41.62 -42.97
C PHE A 22 -28.05 41.85 -42.12
N ALA A 23 -27.92 41.86 -40.79
CA ALA A 23 -29.01 42.14 -39.87
C ALA A 23 -29.51 43.58 -39.97
N ASP A 24 -28.61 44.56 -40.07
CA ASP A 24 -28.96 45.98 -40.20
C ASP A 24 -29.67 46.29 -41.54
N LEU A 25 -29.31 45.58 -42.61
CA LEU A 25 -29.95 45.76 -43.91
C LEU A 25 -31.38 45.20 -43.94
N LEU A 26 -31.63 44.06 -43.29
CA LEU A 26 -32.99 43.52 -43.12
C LEU A 26 -33.87 44.41 -42.24
N LEU A 27 -33.29 45.05 -41.22
CA LEU A 27 -34.00 46.00 -40.35
C LEU A 27 -34.34 47.30 -41.11
N GLY A 28 -33.44 47.79 -41.95
CA GLY A 28 -33.72 48.93 -42.84
C GLY A 28 -34.83 48.64 -43.85
N LEU A 29 -34.87 47.41 -44.41
CA LEU A 29 -35.91 47.01 -45.36
C LEU A 29 -37.29 46.88 -44.69
N SER A 30 -37.36 46.37 -43.46
CA SER A 30 -38.63 46.22 -42.73
C SER A 30 -39.24 47.58 -42.35
N LEU A 31 -38.41 48.55 -41.96
CA LEU A 31 -38.84 49.93 -41.72
C LEU A 31 -39.35 50.61 -43.00
N LEU A 32 -38.76 50.32 -44.16
CA LEU A 32 -39.19 50.88 -45.44
C LEU A 32 -40.56 50.34 -45.89
N PHE A 33 -40.83 49.05 -45.64
CA PHE A 33 -42.17 48.46 -45.85
C PHE A 33 -43.21 48.99 -44.85
N LEU A 34 -42.80 49.30 -43.62
CA LEU A 34 -43.67 49.91 -42.61
C LEU A 34 -44.11 51.33 -43.01
N VAL A 35 -43.17 52.14 -43.51
CA VAL A 35 -43.46 53.52 -43.95
C VAL A 35 -44.26 53.52 -45.26
N ALA A 36 -43.99 52.58 -46.19
CA ALA A 36 -44.70 52.51 -47.46
C ALA A 36 -46.18 52.07 -47.33
N ASN A 37 -46.54 51.31 -46.28
CA ASN A 37 -47.92 50.87 -46.04
C ASN A 37 -48.76 51.81 -45.16
N THR A 38 -48.25 52.98 -44.76
CA THR A 38 -48.97 53.89 -43.83
C THR A 38 -49.59 55.13 -44.48
N VAL A 39 -49.62 55.26 -45.81
CA VAL A 39 -50.22 56.44 -46.47
C VAL A 39 -51.32 56.06 -47.46
N SER A 40 -52.52 55.82 -46.94
CA SER A 40 -53.79 56.27 -47.54
C SER A 40 -54.91 55.85 -46.60
N ASN A 41 -55.54 56.81 -45.94
CA ASN A 41 -56.95 56.76 -45.58
C ASN A 41 -57.40 58.20 -45.32
N ASP A 42 -58.38 58.64 -46.11
CA ASP A 42 -59.07 59.92 -45.97
C ASP A 42 -59.56 60.12 -44.53
N PRO A 43 -59.66 61.38 -44.04
CA PRO A 43 -60.19 61.63 -42.71
C PRO A 43 -61.67 61.20 -42.65
N PRO A 44 -62.05 60.20 -41.83
CA PRO A 44 -63.46 59.96 -41.55
C PRO A 44 -64.00 61.14 -40.74
N ALA A 45 -65.27 61.47 -40.97
CA ALA A 45 -66.02 62.47 -40.22
C ALA A 45 -65.81 62.30 -38.69
N PRO A 46 -65.84 63.38 -37.88
CA PRO A 46 -65.56 63.32 -36.45
C PRO A 46 -66.49 62.33 -35.79
N THR A 47 -65.97 61.12 -35.56
CA THR A 47 -66.59 60.11 -34.73
C THR A 47 -66.45 60.64 -33.31
N PRO A 48 -67.53 60.66 -32.50
CA PRO A 48 -67.46 61.16 -31.14
C PRO A 48 -66.29 60.49 -30.43
N THR A 49 -65.37 61.29 -29.91
CA THR A 49 -64.24 60.82 -29.11
C THR A 49 -64.81 59.87 -28.06
N PRO A 50 -64.48 58.56 -28.08
CA PRO A 50 -64.96 57.66 -27.05
C PRO A 50 -64.49 58.25 -25.73
N MET A 51 -65.45 58.61 -24.88
CA MET A 51 -65.17 59.03 -23.52
C MET A 51 -64.32 57.90 -22.91
N PRO A 52 -63.19 58.20 -22.23
CA PRO A 52 -62.35 57.17 -21.64
C PRO A 52 -63.24 56.27 -20.79
N ASP A 53 -63.35 55.00 -21.18
CA ASP A 53 -64.05 54.03 -20.36
C ASP A 53 -63.12 53.72 -19.19
N TYR A 54 -63.28 54.51 -18.12
CA TYR A 54 -62.51 54.40 -16.91
C TYR A 54 -62.66 53.02 -16.26
N PHE A 55 -63.75 52.29 -16.54
CA PHE A 55 -63.94 50.92 -16.07
C PHE A 55 -63.09 49.93 -16.86
N ALA A 56 -63.04 50.04 -18.20
CA ALA A 56 -62.20 49.18 -19.02
C ALA A 56 -60.69 49.36 -18.73
N THR A 57 -60.26 50.60 -18.47
CA THR A 57 -58.87 50.89 -18.08
C THR A 57 -58.55 50.34 -16.69
N ALA A 58 -59.46 50.48 -15.72
CA ALA A 58 -59.27 49.95 -14.37
C ALA A 58 -59.24 48.41 -14.35
N GLU A 59 -60.07 47.73 -15.13
CA GLU A 59 -60.04 46.27 -15.26
C GLU A 59 -58.72 45.77 -15.89
N SER A 60 -58.20 46.48 -16.89
CA SER A 60 -56.91 46.18 -17.50
C SER A 60 -55.73 46.33 -16.53
N GLU A 61 -55.73 47.35 -15.67
CA GLU A 61 -54.70 47.55 -14.63
C GLU A 61 -54.78 46.48 -13.55
N ILE A 62 -55.99 46.11 -13.11
CA ILE A 62 -56.19 45.04 -12.12
C ILE A 62 -55.72 43.69 -12.69
N ALA A 63 -56.05 43.39 -13.94
CA ALA A 63 -55.61 42.16 -14.61
C ALA A 63 -54.07 42.12 -14.79
N SER A 64 -53.45 43.26 -15.12
CA SER A 64 -51.98 43.36 -15.24
C SER A 64 -51.30 43.19 -13.89
N ASN A 65 -51.78 43.86 -12.83
CA ASN A 65 -51.26 43.71 -11.47
C ASN A 65 -51.44 42.27 -10.93
N GLN A 66 -52.55 41.60 -11.26
CA GLN A 66 -52.74 40.19 -10.91
C GLN A 66 -51.76 39.27 -11.63
N LEU A 67 -51.45 39.53 -12.90
CA LEU A 67 -50.49 38.76 -13.67
C LEU A 67 -49.06 38.93 -13.14
N GLU A 68 -48.66 40.17 -12.81
CA GLU A 68 -47.35 40.48 -12.22
C GLU A 68 -47.18 39.84 -10.84
N ASN A 69 -48.24 39.87 -10.01
CA ASN A 69 -48.24 39.16 -8.73
C ASN A 69 -48.13 37.63 -8.91
N GLN A 70 -48.82 37.05 -9.91
CA GLN A 70 -48.69 35.62 -10.22
C GLN A 70 -47.27 35.25 -10.67
N GLN A 71 -46.64 36.05 -11.53
CA GLN A 71 -45.27 35.84 -11.97
C GLN A 71 -44.27 35.92 -10.80
N THR A 72 -44.50 36.84 -9.86
CA THR A 72 -43.67 36.99 -8.66
C THR A 72 -43.77 35.78 -7.73
N VAL A 73 -44.98 35.22 -7.55
CA VAL A 73 -45.18 34.01 -6.74
C VAL A 73 -44.48 32.81 -7.36
N VAL A 74 -44.61 32.59 -8.67
CA VAL A 74 -43.94 31.48 -9.38
C VAL A 74 -42.41 31.60 -9.29
N ALA A 75 -41.86 32.82 -9.39
CA ALA A 75 -40.43 33.05 -9.23
C ALA A 75 -39.94 32.74 -7.80
N LEU A 76 -40.71 33.11 -6.78
CA LEU A 76 -40.39 32.81 -5.37
C LEU A 76 -40.48 31.31 -5.08
N GLU A 77 -41.47 30.61 -5.62
CA GLU A 77 -41.60 29.14 -5.47
C GLU A 77 -40.41 28.41 -6.09
N SER A 78 -39.94 28.86 -7.27
CA SER A 78 -38.73 28.32 -7.90
C SER A 78 -37.47 28.55 -7.04
N ASP A 79 -37.29 29.75 -6.50
CA ASP A 79 -36.12 30.09 -5.67
C ASP A 79 -36.11 29.32 -4.34
N LEU A 80 -37.30 28.99 -3.82
CA LEU A 80 -37.46 28.18 -2.61
C LEU A 80 -37.09 26.71 -2.86
N ALA A 81 -37.53 26.14 -3.99
CA ALA A 81 -37.17 24.79 -4.40
C ALA A 81 -35.66 24.65 -4.66
N ASP A 82 -35.03 25.66 -5.28
CA ASP A 82 -33.58 25.68 -5.49
C ASP A 82 -32.81 25.74 -4.16
N LYS A 83 -33.31 26.50 -3.17
CA LYS A 83 -32.72 26.55 -1.82
C LYS A 83 -32.90 25.25 -1.04
N GLU A 84 -34.04 24.57 -1.15
CA GLU A 84 -34.23 23.23 -0.55
C GLU A 84 -33.24 22.23 -1.15
N ASN A 85 -33.08 22.21 -2.48
CA ASN A 85 -32.09 21.36 -3.13
C ASN A 85 -30.64 21.69 -2.71
N GLN A 86 -30.32 22.96 -2.50
CA GLN A 86 -29.00 23.36 -1.98
C GLN A 86 -28.76 22.90 -0.53
N LEU A 87 -29.80 22.97 0.31
CA LEU A 87 -29.74 22.48 1.69
C LEU A 87 -29.56 20.96 1.74
N ASP A 88 -30.32 20.21 0.94
CA ASP A 88 -30.20 18.75 0.88
C ASP A 88 -28.81 18.31 0.40
N ASN A 89 -28.24 19.00 -0.59
CA ASN A 89 -26.88 18.73 -1.07
C ASN A 89 -25.80 19.09 -0.02
N ALA A 90 -25.98 20.18 0.73
CA ALA A 90 -25.06 20.56 1.80
C ALA A 90 -25.12 19.58 2.98
N GLN A 91 -26.32 19.11 3.32
CA GLN A 91 -26.55 18.10 4.35
C GLN A 91 -25.87 16.76 3.97
N ALA A 92 -26.09 16.28 2.74
CA ALA A 92 -25.48 15.06 2.23
C ALA A 92 -23.94 15.12 2.20
N THR A 93 -23.38 16.28 1.87
CA THR A 93 -21.92 16.51 1.90
C THR A 93 -21.37 16.42 3.33
N THR A 94 -22.08 17.02 4.30
CA THR A 94 -21.70 17.00 5.71
C THR A 94 -21.74 15.58 6.29
N ASP A 95 -22.78 14.81 5.96
CA ASP A 95 -22.91 13.42 6.42
C ASP A 95 -21.82 12.51 5.81
N ALA A 96 -21.45 12.74 4.55
CA ALA A 96 -20.35 12.03 3.89
C ALA A 96 -18.98 12.38 4.50
N GLU A 97 -18.77 13.64 4.92
CA GLU A 97 -17.57 14.06 5.66
C GLU A 97 -17.49 13.42 7.05
N ALA A 98 -18.58 13.43 7.81
CA ALA A 98 -18.65 12.81 9.13
C ALA A 98 -18.37 11.30 9.06
N THR A 99 -18.90 10.63 8.02
CA THR A 99 -18.66 9.19 7.79
C THR A 99 -17.19 8.91 7.44
N ARG A 100 -16.54 9.77 6.64
CA ARG A 100 -15.10 9.65 6.34
C ARG A 100 -14.26 9.83 7.60
N GLN A 101 -14.51 10.87 8.38
CA GLN A 101 -13.78 11.12 9.63
C GLN A 101 -13.92 9.96 10.63
N ALA A 102 -15.10 9.32 10.69
CA ALA A 102 -15.30 8.14 11.53
C ALA A 102 -14.46 6.94 11.04
N ARG A 103 -14.39 6.69 9.72
CA ARG A 103 -13.55 5.62 9.16
C ARG A 103 -12.06 5.86 9.38
N ASP A 104 -11.59 7.09 9.16
CA ASP A 104 -10.18 7.45 9.38
C ASP A 104 -9.79 7.28 10.86
N ALA A 105 -10.72 7.56 11.78
CA ALA A 105 -10.52 7.34 13.21
C ALA A 105 -10.46 5.84 13.57
N ASP A 106 -11.33 5.00 12.99
CA ASP A 106 -11.32 3.55 13.19
C ASP A 106 -10.02 2.91 12.63
N GLU A 107 -9.57 3.35 11.45
CA GLU A 107 -8.33 2.88 10.82
C GLU A 107 -7.08 3.27 11.63
N SER A 108 -7.06 4.50 12.17
CA SER A 108 -6.03 4.96 13.12
C SER A 108 -5.96 4.06 14.38
N VAL A 109 -7.11 3.67 14.92
CA VAL A 109 -7.17 2.76 16.08
C VAL A 109 -6.69 1.36 15.71
N ALA A 110 -7.05 0.85 14.53
CA ALA A 110 -6.57 -0.43 14.03
C ALA A 110 -5.04 -0.43 13.83
N ALA A 111 -4.48 0.61 13.23
CA ALA A 111 -3.03 0.76 13.05
C ALA A 111 -2.29 0.81 14.40
N GLN A 112 -2.80 1.55 15.39
CA GLN A 112 -2.23 1.58 16.74
C GLN A 112 -2.28 0.22 17.43
N ALA A 113 -3.36 -0.55 17.25
CA ALA A 113 -3.48 -1.90 17.77
C ALA A 113 -2.45 -2.85 17.12
N THR A 114 -2.23 -2.74 15.81
CA THR A 114 -1.20 -3.51 15.09
C THR A 114 0.21 -3.17 15.58
N ILE A 115 0.54 -1.88 15.76
CA ILE A 115 1.84 -1.46 16.30
C ILE A 115 2.04 -1.99 17.73
N ALA A 116 1.01 -1.94 18.57
CA ALA A 116 1.06 -2.48 19.93
C ALA A 116 1.25 -4.01 19.94
N ALA A 117 0.58 -4.72 19.03
CA ALA A 117 0.75 -6.17 18.84
C ALA A 117 2.17 -6.51 18.38
N LEU A 118 2.69 -5.81 17.36
CA LEU A 118 4.05 -6.02 16.85
C LEU A 118 5.12 -5.70 17.91
N SER A 119 4.91 -4.64 18.70
CA SER A 119 5.77 -4.29 19.84
C SER A 119 5.73 -5.37 20.94
N THR A 120 4.56 -5.92 21.23
CA THR A 120 4.40 -7.02 22.19
C THR A 120 5.07 -8.29 21.69
N GLU A 121 4.97 -8.59 20.39
CA GLU A 121 5.63 -9.71 19.74
C GLU A 121 7.15 -9.55 19.71
N GLN A 122 7.66 -8.34 19.41
CA GLN A 122 9.09 -8.04 19.52
C GLN A 122 9.60 -8.18 20.97
N ALA A 123 8.83 -7.72 21.96
CA ALA A 123 9.17 -7.89 23.37
C ALA A 123 9.14 -9.37 23.80
N ALA A 124 8.17 -10.15 23.30
CA ALA A 124 8.11 -11.59 23.51
C ALA A 124 9.31 -12.29 22.87
N ASN A 125 9.66 -11.95 21.63
CA ASN A 125 10.83 -12.49 20.94
C ASN A 125 12.15 -12.13 21.63
N ALA A 126 12.28 -10.89 22.14
CA ALA A 126 13.44 -10.48 22.94
C ALA A 126 13.50 -11.25 24.27
N ALA A 127 12.36 -11.45 24.95
CA ALA A 127 12.29 -12.28 26.15
C ALA A 127 12.64 -13.74 25.86
N SER A 128 12.19 -14.29 24.73
CA SER A 128 12.57 -15.63 24.27
C SER A 128 14.05 -15.74 23.94
N GLN A 129 14.67 -14.67 23.43
CA GLN A 129 16.11 -14.63 23.15
C GLN A 129 16.94 -14.55 24.45
N ASP A 130 16.48 -13.79 25.45
CA ASP A 130 17.07 -13.77 26.79
C ASP A 130 16.88 -15.11 27.54
N GLU A 131 15.72 -15.77 27.39
CA GLU A 131 15.48 -17.13 27.89
C GLU A 131 16.38 -18.15 27.20
N LEU A 132 16.56 -18.07 25.87
CA LEU A 132 17.50 -18.90 25.11
C LEU A 132 18.95 -18.66 25.55
N ASN A 133 19.36 -17.40 25.72
CA ASN A 133 20.69 -17.05 26.21
C ASN A 133 20.93 -17.53 27.64
N SER A 134 19.90 -17.47 28.51
CA SER A 134 19.94 -17.97 29.89
C SER A 134 19.97 -19.50 29.95
N ALA A 135 19.17 -20.17 29.12
CA ALA A 135 19.18 -21.63 28.97
C ALA A 135 20.52 -22.12 28.41
N TYR A 136 21.10 -21.40 27.45
CA TYR A 136 22.43 -21.67 26.92
C TYR A 136 23.51 -21.48 27.99
N ALA A 137 23.50 -20.36 28.72
CA ALA A 137 24.44 -20.13 29.82
C ALA A 137 24.34 -21.19 30.92
N THR A 138 23.12 -21.64 31.23
CA THR A 138 22.87 -22.74 32.18
C THR A 138 23.41 -24.07 31.65
N THR A 139 23.14 -24.39 30.39
CA THR A 139 23.61 -25.63 29.73
C THR A 139 25.14 -25.67 29.66
N VAL A 140 25.79 -24.55 29.30
CA VAL A 140 27.26 -24.43 29.28
C VAL A 140 27.84 -24.56 30.70
N ALA A 141 27.20 -23.97 31.71
CA ALA A 141 27.62 -24.09 33.10
C ALA A 141 27.48 -25.54 33.62
N GLU A 142 26.39 -26.23 33.26
CA GLU A 142 26.18 -27.64 33.62
C GLU A 142 27.20 -28.55 32.93
N ALA A 143 27.45 -28.35 31.63
CA ALA A 143 28.49 -29.07 30.90
C ALA A 143 29.89 -28.84 31.51
N THR A 144 30.19 -27.62 31.94
CA THR A 144 31.46 -27.29 32.61
C THR A 144 31.58 -27.97 33.98
N ASN A 145 30.49 -28.02 34.76
CA ASN A 145 30.46 -28.72 36.05
C ASN A 145 30.64 -30.24 35.87
N VAL A 146 30.00 -30.83 34.87
CA VAL A 146 30.15 -32.25 34.53
C VAL A 146 31.60 -32.56 34.12
N ALA A 147 32.21 -31.72 33.27
CA ALA A 147 33.62 -31.88 32.88
C ALA A 147 34.57 -31.81 34.09
N SER A 148 34.32 -30.90 35.04
CA SER A 148 35.10 -30.78 36.28
C SER A 148 34.95 -32.02 37.19
N GLN A 149 33.73 -32.54 37.33
CA GLN A 149 33.47 -33.78 38.09
C GLN A 149 34.14 -35.00 37.44
N LEU A 150 34.15 -35.09 36.11
CA LEU A 150 34.86 -36.12 35.36
C LEU A 150 36.38 -36.06 35.60
N GLN A 151 36.96 -34.86 35.64
CA GLN A 151 38.39 -34.68 35.92
C GLN A 151 38.73 -35.09 37.37
N ALA A 152 37.87 -34.75 38.33
CA ALA A 152 38.01 -35.20 39.72
C ALA A 152 37.89 -36.73 39.84
N SER A 153 36.89 -37.34 39.20
CA SER A 153 36.70 -38.80 39.21
C SER A 153 37.84 -39.55 38.50
N GLY A 154 38.39 -38.99 37.42
CA GLY A 154 39.57 -39.55 36.74
C GLY A 154 40.82 -39.55 37.64
N THR A 155 40.98 -38.51 38.47
CA THR A 155 42.06 -38.44 39.47
C THR A 155 41.85 -39.48 40.57
N GLU A 156 40.62 -39.61 41.09
CA GLU A 156 40.26 -40.60 42.11
C GLU A 156 40.42 -42.04 41.59
N GLN A 157 40.09 -42.30 40.31
CA GLN A 157 40.36 -43.59 39.66
C GLN A 157 41.86 -43.88 39.50
N ALA A 158 42.69 -42.87 39.24
CA ALA A 158 44.13 -43.04 39.16
C ALA A 158 44.73 -43.41 40.53
N GLU A 159 44.24 -42.76 41.59
CA GLU A 159 44.60 -43.09 42.98
C GLU A 159 44.13 -44.49 43.39
N LEU A 160 42.89 -44.86 43.05
CA LEU A 160 42.36 -46.21 43.27
C LEU A 160 43.16 -47.28 42.51
N ARG A 161 43.58 -47.01 41.26
CA ARG A 161 44.45 -47.92 40.50
C ARG A 161 45.82 -48.06 41.15
N ALA A 162 46.40 -46.97 41.64
CA ALA A 162 47.67 -47.02 42.36
C ALA A 162 47.56 -47.86 43.65
N ALA A 163 46.52 -47.63 44.45
CA ALA A 163 46.25 -48.38 45.68
C ALA A 163 45.89 -49.86 45.40
N ALA A 164 45.13 -50.14 44.34
CA ALA A 164 44.82 -51.50 43.91
C ALA A 164 46.08 -52.26 43.46
N THR A 165 46.98 -51.59 42.75
CA THR A 165 48.27 -52.16 42.32
C THR A 165 49.15 -52.47 43.54
N GLU A 166 49.17 -51.58 44.52
CA GLU A 166 49.85 -51.79 45.80
C GLU A 166 49.24 -52.96 46.59
N ASN A 167 47.91 -53.05 46.68
CA ASN A 167 47.20 -54.15 47.36
C ASN A 167 47.32 -55.50 46.63
N ALA A 168 47.36 -55.50 45.29
CA ALA A 168 47.61 -56.69 44.48
C ALA A 168 49.03 -57.22 44.71
N ALA A 169 50.02 -56.34 44.87
CA ALA A 169 51.38 -56.71 45.28
C ALA A 169 51.40 -57.35 46.70
N HIS A 170 50.37 -57.10 47.51
CA HIS A 170 50.15 -57.71 48.82
C HIS A 170 49.22 -58.93 48.82
N GLY A 171 48.74 -59.40 47.66
CA GLY A 171 48.01 -60.67 47.52
C GLY A 171 46.51 -60.63 47.84
N ASN A 172 45.90 -59.44 47.90
CA ASN A 172 44.45 -59.29 48.06
C ASN A 172 43.76 -59.14 46.68
N ASP A 173 42.55 -59.70 46.54
CA ASP A 173 41.71 -59.86 45.33
C ASP A 173 41.82 -58.74 44.26
N ALA A 174 42.78 -58.90 43.35
CA ALA A 174 43.07 -57.96 42.28
C ALA A 174 42.04 -58.01 41.13
N GLU A 175 41.37 -59.16 40.93
CA GLU A 175 40.42 -59.36 39.83
C GLU A 175 39.10 -58.62 40.09
N GLY A 176 38.58 -58.65 41.32
CA GLY A 176 37.39 -57.89 41.69
C GLY A 176 37.59 -56.38 41.53
N THR A 177 38.79 -55.88 41.83
CA THR A 177 39.10 -54.45 41.74
C THR A 177 39.22 -53.97 40.29
N ILE A 178 39.83 -54.78 39.41
CA ILE A 178 39.91 -54.49 37.97
C ILE A 178 38.51 -54.50 37.32
N ALA A 179 37.63 -55.43 37.70
CA ALA A 179 36.27 -55.50 37.17
C ALA A 179 35.43 -54.25 37.53
N VAL A 180 35.54 -53.76 38.77
CA VAL A 180 34.87 -52.51 39.20
C VAL A 180 35.44 -51.31 38.43
N LEU A 181 36.76 -51.20 38.30
CA LEU A 181 37.41 -50.12 37.55
C LEU A 181 36.99 -50.09 36.07
N ASN A 182 36.90 -51.25 35.42
CA ASN A 182 36.46 -51.34 34.02
C ASN A 182 34.98 -50.93 33.87
N THR A 183 34.14 -51.29 34.83
CA THR A 183 32.72 -50.90 34.84
C THR A 183 32.57 -49.39 35.05
N THR A 184 33.31 -48.81 36.00
CA THR A 184 33.29 -47.36 36.26
C THR A 184 33.83 -46.56 35.06
N ALA A 185 34.88 -47.05 34.38
CA ALA A 185 35.40 -46.42 33.17
C ALA A 185 34.39 -46.46 32.01
N ALA A 186 33.68 -47.58 31.81
CA ALA A 186 32.64 -47.70 30.80
C ALA A 186 31.45 -46.75 31.08
N ASN A 187 31.04 -46.63 32.34
CA ASN A 187 29.97 -45.72 32.73
C ASN A 187 30.36 -44.24 32.56
N ALA A 188 31.62 -43.89 32.87
CA ALA A 188 32.14 -42.54 32.67
C ALA A 188 32.23 -42.17 31.18
N GLN A 189 32.63 -43.12 30.32
CA GLN A 189 32.65 -42.94 28.88
C GLN A 189 31.23 -42.75 28.33
N ALA A 190 30.26 -43.59 28.72
CA ALA A 190 28.87 -43.45 28.29
C ALA A 190 28.25 -42.10 28.71
N THR A 191 28.61 -41.59 29.89
CA THR A 191 28.17 -40.26 30.36
C THR A 191 28.78 -39.14 29.53
N THR A 192 30.04 -39.30 29.12
CA THR A 192 30.73 -38.33 28.25
C THR A 192 30.12 -38.31 26.86
N ASP A 193 29.86 -39.47 26.26
CA ASP A 193 29.26 -39.57 24.93
C ASP A 193 27.85 -38.95 24.91
N ALA A 194 27.07 -39.13 25.97
CA ALA A 194 25.75 -38.49 26.12
C ALA A 194 25.83 -36.96 26.24
N ALA A 195 26.81 -36.44 26.98
CA ALA A 195 27.03 -35.00 27.12
C ALA A 195 27.46 -34.35 25.80
N VAL A 196 28.35 -35.01 25.03
CA VAL A 196 28.76 -34.55 23.70
C VAL A 196 27.59 -34.52 22.73
N ALA A 197 26.79 -35.60 22.66
CA ALA A 197 25.61 -35.65 21.81
C ALA A 197 24.59 -34.55 22.14
N THR A 198 24.44 -34.21 23.43
CA THR A 198 23.55 -33.12 23.89
C THR A 198 24.10 -31.75 23.47
N SER A 199 25.41 -31.54 23.60
CA SER A 199 26.06 -30.30 23.14
C SER A 199 25.96 -30.12 21.63
N ASP A 200 26.12 -31.19 20.85
CA ASP A 200 26.01 -31.14 19.39
C ASP A 200 24.58 -30.81 18.94
N ALA A 201 23.58 -31.38 19.61
CA ALA A 201 22.17 -31.05 19.36
C ALA A 201 21.87 -29.56 19.64
N ALA A 202 22.32 -29.04 20.77
CA ALA A 202 22.15 -27.63 21.13
C ALA A 202 22.86 -26.69 20.13
N ASN A 203 24.07 -27.04 19.67
CA ASN A 203 24.79 -26.26 18.67
C ASN A 203 24.06 -26.24 17.31
N ASN A 204 23.47 -27.36 16.90
CA ASN A 204 22.69 -27.42 15.66
C ASN A 204 21.40 -26.59 15.75
N GLU A 205 20.71 -26.59 16.89
CA GLU A 205 19.53 -25.75 17.11
C GLU A 205 19.87 -24.25 17.08
N ILE A 206 20.99 -23.85 17.68
CA ILE A 206 21.47 -22.45 17.65
C ILE A 206 21.82 -22.03 16.22
N LEU A 207 22.48 -22.89 15.45
CA LEU A 207 22.84 -22.59 14.07
C LEU A 207 21.59 -22.38 13.20
N ALA A 208 20.56 -23.22 13.41
CA ALA A 208 19.27 -23.07 12.75
C ALA A 208 18.55 -21.77 13.17
N ALA A 209 18.53 -21.45 14.46
CA ALA A 209 17.94 -20.22 14.97
C ALA A 209 18.66 -18.95 14.49
N GLN A 210 20.00 -19.00 14.37
CA GLN A 210 20.79 -17.89 13.83
C GLN A 210 20.59 -17.70 12.32
N GLN A 211 20.47 -18.78 11.55
CA GLN A 211 20.10 -18.70 10.14
C GLN A 211 18.72 -18.09 9.95
N GLN A 212 17.74 -18.51 10.77
CA GLN A 212 16.40 -17.91 10.75
C GLN A 212 16.43 -16.41 11.09
N ALA A 213 17.21 -16.02 12.09
CA ALA A 213 17.34 -14.62 12.50
C ALA A 213 18.02 -13.75 11.42
N GLN A 214 19.02 -14.29 10.70
CA GLN A 214 19.68 -13.58 9.60
C GLN A 214 18.77 -13.43 8.38
N LEU A 215 17.99 -14.47 8.03
CA LEU A 215 16.99 -14.40 6.96
C LEU A 215 15.89 -13.37 7.26
N ASN A 216 15.62 -13.11 8.55
CA ASN A 216 14.63 -12.12 9.00
C ASN A 216 15.19 -10.70 9.14
N THR A 217 16.48 -10.47 8.87
CA THR A 217 17.01 -9.10 8.81
C THR A 217 16.70 -8.48 7.45
N LEU A 218 15.92 -7.40 7.44
CA LEU A 218 15.62 -6.63 6.25
C LEU A 218 16.86 -5.85 5.78
N ASP A 219 17.13 -5.85 4.47
CA ASP A 219 18.06 -4.91 3.86
C ASP A 219 17.44 -3.50 3.91
N PRO A 220 18.11 -2.51 4.54
CA PRO A 220 17.58 -1.14 4.61
C PRO A 220 17.54 -0.45 3.25
N ASN A 221 18.20 -0.97 2.23
CA ASN A 221 18.19 -0.41 0.88
C ASN A 221 17.02 -1.00 0.09
N ALA A 222 15.92 -0.26 0.01
CA ALA A 222 14.80 -0.65 -0.81
C ALA A 222 15.16 -0.73 -2.30
N ILE A 223 14.64 -1.74 -2.98
CA ILE A 223 14.79 -1.91 -4.42
C ILE A 223 13.56 -1.29 -5.10
N PRO A 224 13.74 -0.20 -5.88
CA PRO A 224 12.63 0.45 -6.56
C PRO A 224 12.27 -0.30 -7.85
N GLU A 225 11.01 -0.69 -7.96
CA GLU A 225 10.43 -1.28 -9.15
C GLU A 225 9.23 -0.47 -9.64
N THR A 226 8.90 -0.59 -10.92
CA THR A 226 7.79 0.16 -11.52
C THR A 226 6.99 -0.72 -12.48
N LEU A 227 5.67 -0.64 -12.33
CA LEU A 227 4.68 -1.33 -13.14
C LEU A 227 3.81 -0.30 -13.83
N GLN A 228 3.36 -0.63 -15.04
CA GLN A 228 2.40 0.17 -15.77
C GLN A 228 1.19 -0.70 -16.05
N VAL A 229 0.04 -0.33 -15.51
CA VAL A 229 -1.20 -1.11 -15.62
C VAL A 229 -2.36 -0.25 -16.11
N ASP A 230 -3.44 -0.89 -16.57
CA ASP A 230 -4.70 -0.19 -16.84
C ASP A 230 -5.42 0.11 -15.53
N LEU A 231 -5.25 1.34 -15.03
CA LEU A 231 -5.90 1.82 -13.80
C LEU A 231 -7.40 1.51 -13.77
N ASN A 232 -8.13 1.81 -14.85
CA ASN A 232 -9.59 1.70 -14.83
C ASN A 232 -10.01 0.24 -14.92
N GLY A 233 -9.32 -0.55 -15.76
CA GLY A 233 -9.58 -1.98 -15.88
C GLY A 233 -9.33 -2.72 -14.57
N VAL A 234 -8.19 -2.50 -13.93
CA VAL A 234 -7.84 -3.14 -12.64
C VAL A 234 -8.83 -2.77 -11.54
N ILE A 235 -9.18 -1.48 -11.40
CA ILE A 235 -10.17 -1.03 -10.39
C ILE A 235 -11.57 -1.59 -10.68
N ALA A 236 -11.94 -1.70 -11.96
CA ALA A 236 -13.24 -2.26 -12.35
C ALA A 236 -13.32 -3.79 -12.19
N GLY A 237 -12.20 -4.47 -11.90
CA GLY A 237 -12.12 -5.93 -11.87
C GLY A 237 -12.24 -6.55 -13.25
N ASP A 238 -11.77 -5.85 -14.28
CA ASP A 238 -11.72 -6.39 -15.65
C ASP A 238 -10.63 -7.46 -15.76
N GLU A 239 -11.03 -8.68 -16.14
CA GLU A 239 -10.15 -9.86 -16.13
C GLU A 239 -8.93 -9.72 -17.05
N ASP A 240 -9.09 -9.07 -18.20
CA ASP A 240 -7.99 -8.84 -19.14
C ASP A 240 -6.98 -7.85 -18.53
N ALA A 241 -7.47 -6.75 -17.93
CA ALA A 241 -6.62 -5.78 -17.24
C ALA A 241 -5.92 -6.37 -16.00
N LEU A 242 -6.60 -7.25 -15.25
CA LEU A 242 -6.00 -7.97 -14.12
C LEU A 242 -4.94 -8.98 -14.59
N ALA A 243 -5.16 -9.64 -15.72
CA ALA A 243 -4.18 -10.53 -16.34
C ALA A 243 -2.93 -9.76 -16.81
N ASP A 244 -3.12 -8.63 -17.48
CA ASP A 244 -2.01 -7.76 -17.89
C ASP A 244 -1.23 -7.24 -16.67
N ALA A 245 -1.91 -6.92 -15.56
CA ALA A 245 -1.27 -6.52 -14.32
C ALA A 245 -0.44 -7.64 -13.68
N ARG A 246 -0.91 -8.89 -13.70
CA ARG A 246 -0.14 -10.07 -13.26
C ARG A 246 1.08 -10.30 -14.14
N ASP A 247 0.94 -10.19 -15.46
CA ASP A 247 2.06 -10.34 -16.39
C ASP A 247 3.15 -9.27 -16.14
N GLU A 248 2.76 -8.03 -15.84
CA GLU A 248 3.70 -6.97 -15.44
C GLU A 248 4.34 -7.23 -14.08
N LEU A 249 3.60 -7.80 -13.12
CA LEU A 249 4.16 -8.24 -11.84
C LEU A 249 5.20 -9.35 -12.02
N HIS A 250 4.91 -10.38 -12.83
CA HIS A 250 5.88 -11.43 -13.19
C HIS A 250 7.13 -10.85 -13.83
N ARG A 251 6.97 -9.97 -14.81
CA ARG A 251 8.11 -9.30 -15.47
C ARG A 251 9.05 -8.62 -14.47
N VAL A 252 8.52 -8.08 -13.38
CA VAL A 252 9.28 -7.34 -12.37
C VAL A 252 9.79 -8.25 -11.25
N LEU A 253 8.98 -9.20 -10.78
CA LEU A 253 9.26 -9.97 -9.57
C LEU A 253 9.87 -11.35 -9.81
N ASP A 254 9.72 -11.94 -11.00
CA ASP A 254 10.32 -13.24 -11.35
C ASP A 254 11.84 -13.31 -11.07
N PRO A 255 12.66 -12.26 -11.36
CA PRO A 255 14.08 -12.29 -11.04
C PRO A 255 14.39 -12.54 -9.56
N TYR A 256 13.50 -12.14 -8.66
CA TYR A 256 13.62 -12.39 -7.23
C TYR A 256 13.02 -13.75 -6.85
N ALA A 257 11.89 -14.13 -7.45
CA ALA A 257 11.19 -15.37 -7.15
C ALA A 257 12.01 -16.62 -7.53
N ASP A 258 12.80 -16.52 -8.60
CA ASP A 258 13.71 -17.58 -9.04
C ASP A 258 14.94 -17.74 -8.12
N SER A 259 15.15 -16.82 -7.16
CA SER A 259 16.27 -16.85 -6.23
C SER A 259 15.86 -17.41 -4.87
N GLU A 260 16.52 -18.48 -4.43
CA GLU A 260 16.27 -19.11 -3.12
C GLU A 260 16.61 -18.19 -1.93
N THR A 261 17.37 -17.11 -2.14
CA THR A 261 17.84 -16.21 -1.08
C THR A 261 16.98 -14.96 -0.93
N CYS A 262 16.05 -14.71 -1.85
CA CYS A 262 15.24 -13.51 -1.86
C CYS A 262 13.89 -13.75 -1.17
N ARG A 263 13.63 -12.97 -0.12
CA ARG A 263 12.30 -12.84 0.48
C ARG A 263 11.92 -11.38 0.65
N ILE A 264 10.67 -11.05 0.33
CA ILE A 264 10.07 -9.75 0.59
C ILE A 264 9.65 -9.73 2.06
N GLY A 265 10.22 -8.83 2.86
CA GLY A 265 9.72 -8.61 4.22
C GLY A 265 8.73 -7.45 4.33
N PHE A 266 8.86 -6.41 3.48
CA PHE A 266 7.93 -5.29 3.44
C PHE A 266 7.90 -4.59 2.08
N VAL A 267 6.75 -4.04 1.67
CA VAL A 267 6.62 -3.30 0.41
C VAL A 267 5.85 -1.99 0.60
N LEU A 268 6.40 -0.88 0.09
CA LEU A 268 5.61 0.35 -0.11
C LEU A 268 5.08 0.37 -1.54
N ILE A 269 3.77 0.53 -1.69
CA ILE A 269 3.07 0.47 -2.98
C ILE A 269 2.46 1.84 -3.29
N SER A 270 3.13 2.60 -4.15
CA SER A 270 2.71 3.95 -4.52
C SER A 270 2.08 3.99 -5.91
N SER A 271 0.80 4.36 -6.02
CA SER A 271 0.07 4.38 -7.29
C SER A 271 -0.25 5.79 -7.77
N ARG A 272 -0.05 6.05 -9.06
CA ARG A 272 -0.39 7.32 -9.73
C ARG A 272 -1.78 7.27 -10.35
N ALA A 273 -2.69 8.08 -9.83
CA ALA A 273 -4.07 8.16 -10.30
C ALA A 273 -4.59 9.61 -10.36
N PRO A 274 -5.68 9.90 -11.09
CA PRO A 274 -6.32 11.21 -11.07
C PRO A 274 -6.85 11.58 -9.68
N GLU A 275 -7.40 10.60 -8.96
CA GLU A 275 -8.02 10.77 -7.64
C GLU A 275 -7.29 9.94 -6.56
N LEU A 276 -7.32 10.43 -5.31
CA LEU A 276 -6.71 9.74 -4.17
C LEU A 276 -7.28 8.33 -3.98
N GLY A 277 -8.62 8.20 -4.01
CA GLY A 277 -9.29 6.92 -3.80
C GLY A 277 -8.96 5.88 -4.87
N GLN A 278 -8.81 6.30 -6.13
CA GLN A 278 -8.38 5.42 -7.21
C GLN A 278 -6.93 4.94 -7.01
N GLY A 279 -6.05 5.82 -6.53
CA GLY A 279 -4.67 5.43 -6.24
C GLY A 279 -4.59 4.36 -5.15
N ILE A 280 -5.35 4.50 -4.06
CA ILE A 280 -5.37 3.51 -2.98
C ILE A 280 -5.96 2.18 -3.47
N GLN A 281 -7.10 2.22 -4.17
CA GLN A 281 -7.72 1.00 -4.73
C GLN A 281 -6.78 0.26 -5.70
N LEU A 282 -6.01 0.99 -6.50
CA LEU A 282 -5.02 0.37 -7.38
C LEU A 282 -3.88 -0.26 -6.58
N SER A 283 -3.33 0.45 -5.58
CA SER A 283 -2.28 -0.10 -4.72
C SER A 283 -2.74 -1.36 -3.99
N ASP A 284 -3.96 -1.36 -3.46
CA ASP A 284 -4.54 -2.51 -2.74
C ASP A 284 -4.78 -3.71 -3.67
N ALA A 285 -5.23 -3.46 -4.91
CA ALA A 285 -5.39 -4.51 -5.91
C ALA A 285 -4.05 -5.18 -6.25
N ILE A 286 -2.98 -4.39 -6.43
CA ILE A 286 -1.63 -4.93 -6.65
C ILE A 286 -1.10 -5.65 -5.41
N ALA A 287 -1.34 -5.10 -4.21
CA ALA A 287 -0.95 -5.73 -2.94
C ALA A 287 -1.58 -7.12 -2.77
N ALA A 288 -2.86 -7.27 -3.17
CA ALA A 288 -3.58 -8.53 -3.09
C ALA A 288 -3.07 -9.58 -4.10
N MET A 289 -2.55 -9.17 -5.26
CA MET A 289 -1.99 -10.10 -6.25
C MET A 289 -0.66 -10.71 -5.82
N ILE A 290 0.17 -9.97 -5.08
CA ILE A 290 1.54 -10.42 -4.74
C ILE A 290 1.55 -11.75 -3.96
N PRO A 291 0.75 -11.96 -2.89
CA PRO A 291 0.68 -13.25 -2.20
C PRO A 291 0.17 -14.41 -3.05
N ASP A 292 -0.73 -14.13 -4.00
CA ASP A 292 -1.34 -15.15 -4.86
C ASP A 292 -0.34 -15.63 -5.92
N GLU A 293 0.41 -14.70 -6.53
CA GLU A 293 1.36 -14.99 -7.61
C GLU A 293 2.77 -15.35 -7.10
N PHE A 294 3.20 -14.80 -5.96
CA PHE A 294 4.56 -14.98 -5.41
C PHE A 294 4.57 -15.43 -3.94
N PRO A 295 3.87 -16.52 -3.58
CA PRO A 295 3.84 -17.00 -2.20
C PRO A 295 5.23 -17.36 -1.66
N ASP A 296 6.14 -17.82 -2.53
CA ASP A 296 7.49 -18.24 -2.16
C ASP A 296 8.41 -17.07 -1.81
N LEU A 297 8.11 -15.86 -2.31
CA LEU A 297 8.82 -14.63 -1.94
C LEU A 297 8.46 -14.14 -0.55
N LEU A 298 7.35 -14.61 0.03
CA LEU A 298 6.88 -14.14 1.31
C LEU A 298 7.44 -14.99 2.46
N PRO A 299 7.52 -14.43 3.68
CA PRO A 299 7.86 -15.23 4.84
C PRO A 299 6.75 -16.23 5.13
N THR A 300 7.12 -17.49 5.37
CA THR A 300 6.17 -18.51 5.82
C THR A 300 5.73 -18.19 7.25
N SER A 301 4.43 -18.17 7.49
CA SER A 301 3.91 -18.01 8.84
C SER A 301 4.27 -19.22 9.72
N SER A 302 4.64 -18.98 10.97
CA SER A 302 5.05 -20.02 11.93
C SER A 302 3.90 -20.95 12.33
N ASP A 303 2.65 -20.52 12.13
CA ASP A 303 1.44 -21.28 12.40
C ASP A 303 0.96 -22.13 11.20
N GLY A 304 1.70 -22.11 10.08
CA GLY A 304 1.32 -22.78 8.84
C GLY A 304 0.17 -22.11 8.07
N GLY A 305 -0.18 -20.87 8.44
CA GLY A 305 -1.10 -20.03 7.67
C GLY A 305 -0.53 -19.61 6.32
N SER A 306 -1.42 -19.15 5.43
CA SER A 306 -1.00 -18.59 4.14
C SER A 306 -0.05 -17.42 4.36
N PRO A 307 1.01 -17.29 3.56
CA PRO A 307 1.91 -16.16 3.65
C PRO A 307 1.14 -14.86 3.43
N THR A 308 1.42 -13.85 4.25
CA THR A 308 0.82 -12.52 4.14
C THR A 308 1.88 -11.51 3.74
N LEU A 309 1.50 -10.60 2.84
CA LEU A 309 2.34 -9.47 2.49
C LEU A 309 2.19 -8.38 3.56
N ALA A 310 3.30 -7.95 4.16
CA ALA A 310 3.33 -6.70 4.89
C ALA A 310 3.53 -5.56 3.89
N SER A 311 2.52 -4.72 3.70
CA SER A 311 2.58 -3.60 2.75
C SER A 311 1.87 -2.35 3.25
N GLU A 312 2.25 -1.21 2.68
CA GLU A 312 1.55 0.07 2.86
C GLU A 312 1.20 0.67 1.49
N SER A 313 -0.07 1.02 1.33
CA SER A 313 -0.62 1.61 0.10
C SER A 313 -0.57 3.14 0.15
N ILE A 314 0.03 3.74 -0.86
CA ILE A 314 0.19 5.20 -0.99
C ILE A 314 -0.41 5.64 -2.33
N ALA A 315 -1.19 6.71 -2.33
CA ALA A 315 -1.72 7.30 -3.55
C ALA A 315 -1.01 8.62 -3.90
N LEU A 316 -0.70 8.79 -5.18
CA LEU A 316 -0.07 9.98 -5.75
C LEU A 316 -1.06 10.69 -6.71
N PRO A 317 -2.06 11.42 -6.19
CA PRO A 317 -3.14 11.99 -7.00
C PRO A 317 -2.64 13.10 -7.94
N GLY A 318 -3.25 13.18 -9.13
CA GLY A 318 -2.95 14.22 -10.12
C GLY A 318 -1.56 14.10 -10.77
N THR A 319 -0.90 12.95 -10.62
CA THR A 319 0.41 12.68 -11.22
C THR A 319 0.29 11.81 -12.48
N THR A 320 1.31 11.88 -13.35
CA THR A 320 1.39 11.10 -14.60
C THR A 320 2.69 10.30 -14.64
N PRO A 321 2.74 9.17 -15.37
CA PRO A 321 1.64 8.54 -16.11
C PRO A 321 0.61 7.91 -15.16
N THR A 322 -0.66 7.97 -15.55
CA THR A 322 -1.77 7.35 -14.82
C THR A 322 -1.68 5.83 -14.94
N GLY A 323 -1.93 5.09 -13.85
CA GLY A 323 -1.79 3.63 -13.81
C GLY A 323 -0.34 3.17 -13.62
N GLU A 324 0.60 4.08 -13.34
CA GLU A 324 1.93 3.70 -12.88
C GLU A 324 1.88 3.33 -11.40
N VAL A 325 2.41 2.17 -11.05
CA VAL A 325 2.57 1.69 -9.68
C VAL A 325 4.06 1.54 -9.39
N GLN A 326 4.51 2.13 -8.29
CA GLN A 326 5.90 2.06 -7.83
C GLN A 326 5.95 1.16 -6.61
N LEU A 327 6.80 0.14 -6.66
CA LEU A 327 7.07 -0.73 -5.52
C LEU A 327 8.44 -0.37 -4.95
N LEU A 328 8.51 -0.18 -3.64
CA LEU A 328 9.77 -0.16 -2.91
C LEU A 328 9.86 -1.44 -2.11
N LEU A 329 10.64 -2.39 -2.62
CA LEU A 329 10.79 -3.73 -2.05
C LEU A 329 11.88 -3.73 -0.98
N PHE A 330 11.53 -4.05 0.26
CA PHE A 330 12.49 -4.29 1.33
C PHE A 330 12.68 -5.80 1.47
N MET A 331 13.82 -6.28 0.95
CA MET A 331 14.14 -7.70 0.87
C MET A 331 14.89 -8.17 2.12
N SER A 332 14.95 -9.48 2.33
CA SER A 332 15.90 -10.11 3.25
C SER A 332 17.34 -9.78 2.86
N ALA A 333 18.19 -9.56 3.85
CA ALA A 333 19.61 -9.32 3.65
C ALA A 333 20.25 -10.48 2.87
N GLY A 334 21.06 -10.15 1.85
CA GLY A 334 21.71 -11.15 0.99
C GLY A 334 20.84 -11.69 -0.15
N CYS A 335 19.68 -11.06 -0.41
CA CYS A 335 18.94 -11.31 -1.64
C CYS A 335 19.79 -10.95 -2.87
N GLU A 336 20.03 -11.96 -3.72
CA GLU A 336 20.72 -11.80 -5.00
C GLU A 336 19.76 -12.21 -6.12
N PRO A 337 19.15 -11.25 -6.85
CA PRO A 337 18.22 -11.57 -7.91
C PRO A 337 18.91 -12.30 -9.07
N THR A 338 18.28 -13.37 -9.52
CA THR A 338 18.72 -14.18 -10.67
C THR A 338 18.70 -13.34 -11.95
N GLY A 339 19.80 -13.38 -12.70
CA GLY A 339 19.91 -12.68 -13.98
C GLY A 339 20.49 -11.26 -13.91
N GLN A 340 20.69 -10.68 -12.72
CA GLN A 340 21.58 -9.53 -12.58
C GLN A 340 23.03 -10.01 -12.53
N THR A 341 23.62 -10.30 -13.69
CA THR A 341 25.08 -10.32 -13.78
C THR A 341 25.57 -8.93 -13.35
N ASN A 342 26.45 -8.87 -12.34
CA ASN A 342 27.05 -7.71 -11.65
C ASN A 342 27.74 -6.64 -12.53
N ASP A 343 27.30 -6.42 -13.77
CA ASP A 343 27.84 -5.45 -14.72
C ASP A 343 27.20 -4.05 -14.61
N LEU A 344 26.33 -3.82 -13.62
CA LEU A 344 25.77 -2.49 -13.37
C LEU A 344 26.63 -1.71 -12.37
N ALA A 345 27.54 -0.92 -12.96
CA ALA A 345 28.00 0.35 -12.41
C ALA A 345 26.82 1.15 -11.80
N PRO A 346 27.05 1.98 -10.77
CA PRO A 346 26.00 2.68 -10.02
C PRO A 346 25.02 3.37 -10.97
N ILE A 347 23.75 2.93 -10.92
CA ILE A 347 22.64 3.52 -11.66
C ILE A 347 22.45 4.94 -11.13
N ALA A 348 22.98 5.91 -11.88
CA ALA A 348 22.60 7.29 -11.73
C ALA A 348 21.10 7.41 -12.05
N ILE A 349 20.31 7.88 -11.08
CA ILE A 349 18.90 8.22 -11.22
C ILE A 349 18.75 9.16 -12.42
N TYR A 350 18.39 8.63 -13.58
CA TYR A 350 18.03 9.42 -14.74
C TYR A 350 16.58 9.86 -14.58
N ILE A 351 16.38 11.05 -14.04
CA ILE A 351 15.12 11.78 -14.16
C ILE A 351 14.92 12.05 -15.66
N ARG A 352 14.05 11.25 -16.28
CA ARG A 352 13.66 11.41 -17.69
C ARG A 352 12.73 12.61 -17.78
N GLU A 353 13.27 13.80 -18.03
CA GLU A 353 12.45 14.97 -18.35
C GLU A 353 11.62 14.69 -19.63
N ALA A 354 10.31 14.49 -19.46
CA ALA A 354 9.36 14.46 -20.55
C ALA A 354 9.28 15.86 -21.19
N ARG A 355 9.52 15.93 -22.50
CA ARG A 355 9.38 17.14 -23.32
C ARG A 355 8.05 17.19 -24.05
#